data_AF-A0AAD8ZNY1-F1
#
_entry.id   AF-A0AAD8ZNY1-F1
#
_cell.length_a   1.000
_cell.length_b   1.000
_cell.length_c   1.000
_cell.angle_alpha   90.00
_cell.angle_beta   90.00
_cell.angle_gamma   90.00
#
_symmetry.space_group_name_H-M   'P 1'
#
loop_
_entity.id
_entity.type
_entity.pdbx_description
1 polymer ?
#
loop_
_entity_poly.entity_id
_entity_poly.type
_entity_poly.pdbx_seq_one_letter_code
_entity_poly.pdbx_strand_id
1 'polypeptide(L)'
;MAGNSKEQQLSLRVYNSLQSFGCPLVDGLYLREADSMQDLLCKPSQHRMDILKWICVRICPSLKEKFSAMKSSQTEEVVKEITRFGHEMMLCKADDQELIKGCATSLKQLLFLEELLMIAKDSNYTSQEKSGDDVRNEGLLGDLMSPDHLPDLIQLMNPVCTPWSAHIREHLRVSQPTQSKGNRGKGSDFNNSSPHHSGLGKLGDGNLGEATALMQFTQNALEELRKECDFLQSNPQSSGVSLSPCALKVAISDMAQLMSAFSQVYSTDFKDYCQRAPPVLSPSAQVFQCVHQLLHRCNMELEALQQLSETSSSVMKTMRRIQADRQYWAKGEKQTLSDQLESLRNRYTAFLSHHHS
;
A
#
# COMPACT_ATOMS: atom_id res chain seq x y z
N MET A 1 33.46 3.08 -4.84
CA MET A 1 32.50 4.15 -5.16
C MET A 1 31.47 4.18 -4.05
N ALA A 2 31.42 5.24 -3.25
CA ALA A 2 30.47 5.33 -2.14
C ALA A 2 29.05 5.41 -2.73
N GLY A 3 28.19 4.45 -2.39
CA GLY A 3 26.78 4.52 -2.76
C GLY A 3 26.16 5.77 -2.13
N ASN A 4 25.35 6.51 -2.89
CA ASN A 4 24.65 7.69 -2.38
C ASN A 4 23.89 7.33 -1.11
N SER A 5 24.18 8.04 -0.01
CA SER A 5 23.51 7.85 1.26
C SER A 5 22.00 8.04 1.10
N LYS A 6 21.20 7.32 1.89
CA LYS A 6 19.73 7.45 1.90
C LYS A 6 19.29 8.92 2.07
N GLU A 7 20.02 9.68 2.88
CA GLU A 7 19.75 11.11 3.12
C GLU A 7 20.00 11.97 1.87
N GLN A 8 21.04 11.67 1.09
CA GLN A 8 21.34 12.38 -0.15
C GLN A 8 20.26 12.12 -1.22
N GLN A 9 19.78 10.88 -1.31
CA GLN A 9 18.67 10.54 -2.22
C GLN A 9 17.37 11.25 -1.82
N LEU A 10 17.05 11.29 -0.52
CA LEU A 10 15.89 12.00 -0.02
C LEU A 10 16.00 13.51 -0.22
N SER A 11 17.19 14.10 -0.01
CA SER A 11 17.42 15.53 -0.22
C SER A 11 17.17 15.93 -1.67
N LEU A 12 17.70 15.16 -2.62
CA LEU A 12 17.43 15.36 -4.05
C LEU A 12 15.93 15.26 -4.36
N ARG A 13 15.24 14.25 -3.82
CA ARG A 13 13.81 14.04 -4.07
C ARG A 13 12.96 15.17 -3.50
N VAL A 14 13.18 15.57 -2.25
CA VAL A 14 12.44 16.67 -1.59
C VAL A 14 12.68 17.98 -2.32
N TYR A 15 13.93 18.28 -2.69
CA TYR A 15 14.27 19.51 -3.42
C TYR A 15 13.63 19.54 -4.82
N ASN A 16 13.71 18.44 -5.58
CA ASN A 16 13.05 18.33 -6.89
C ASN A 16 11.53 18.43 -6.79
N SER A 17 10.93 17.83 -5.74
CA SER A 17 9.50 17.99 -5.45
C SER A 17 9.16 19.46 -5.24
N LEU A 18 9.91 20.19 -4.38
CA LEU A 18 9.71 21.63 -4.17
C LEU A 18 9.76 22.44 -5.48
N GLN A 19 10.72 22.14 -6.36
CA GLN A 19 10.79 22.77 -7.69
C GLN A 19 9.57 22.45 -8.55
N SER A 20 9.15 21.18 -8.59
CA SER A 20 7.96 20.76 -9.35
C SER A 20 6.67 21.39 -8.84
N PHE A 21 6.60 21.72 -7.54
CA PHE A 21 5.48 22.46 -6.96
C PHE A 21 5.56 23.97 -7.22
N GLY A 22 6.63 24.47 -7.84
CA GLY A 22 6.85 25.90 -8.10
C GLY A 22 7.08 26.68 -6.81
N CYS A 23 7.87 26.13 -5.87
CA CYS A 23 8.22 26.84 -4.64
C CYS A 23 9.19 28.00 -4.97
N PRO A 24 8.78 29.27 -4.76
CA PRO A 24 9.58 30.44 -5.16
C PRO A 24 10.87 30.58 -4.34
N LEU A 25 10.95 29.87 -3.21
CA LEU A 25 12.12 29.91 -2.32
C LEU A 25 13.26 29.05 -2.85
N VAL A 26 12.98 28.03 -3.67
CA VAL A 26 14.02 27.21 -4.31
C VAL A 26 14.29 27.61 -5.76
N ASP A 27 13.42 28.43 -6.35
CA ASP A 27 13.59 28.97 -7.69
C ASP A 27 14.82 29.89 -7.74
N GLY A 28 15.75 29.57 -8.65
CA GLY A 28 16.97 30.35 -8.86
C GLY A 28 18.18 30.00 -7.98
N LEU A 29 18.06 29.05 -7.04
CA LEU A 29 19.21 28.59 -6.23
C LEU A 29 20.15 27.64 -6.99
N TYR A 30 19.69 27.01 -8.08
CA TYR A 30 20.45 26.12 -8.99
C TYR A 30 21.40 25.12 -8.28
N LEU A 31 21.00 24.60 -7.11
CA LEU A 31 21.80 23.64 -6.36
C LEU A 31 21.90 22.33 -7.16
N ARG A 32 23.12 21.77 -7.26
CA ARG A 32 23.39 20.50 -7.98
C ARG A 32 23.85 19.38 -7.05
N GLU A 33 24.41 19.74 -5.91
CA GLU A 33 25.01 18.81 -4.96
C GLU A 33 23.99 18.42 -3.89
N ALA A 34 23.87 17.12 -3.61
CA ALA A 34 22.92 16.60 -2.62
C ALA A 34 23.20 17.14 -1.21
N ASP A 35 24.47 17.39 -0.86
CA ASP A 35 24.87 17.92 0.44
C ASP A 35 24.44 19.39 0.61
N SER A 36 24.51 20.21 -0.45
CA SER A 36 23.99 21.59 -0.41
C SER A 36 22.47 21.64 -0.28
N MET A 37 21.76 20.72 -0.95
CA MET A 37 20.31 20.58 -0.81
C MET A 37 19.93 20.11 0.60
N GLN A 38 20.67 19.15 1.15
CA GLN A 38 20.48 18.66 2.51
C GLN A 38 20.70 19.81 3.51
N ASP A 39 21.76 20.60 3.33
CA ASP A 39 22.06 21.76 4.18
C ASP A 39 20.93 22.79 4.17
N LEU A 40 20.39 23.12 3.00
CA LEU A 40 19.25 24.04 2.87
C LEU A 40 18.02 23.54 3.63
N LEU A 41 17.72 22.25 3.53
CA LEU A 41 16.50 21.63 4.04
C LEU A 41 16.60 21.23 5.51
N CYS A 42 17.81 20.93 6.01
CA CYS A 42 18.00 20.31 7.33
C CYS A 42 18.67 21.25 8.34
N LYS A 43 19.46 22.25 7.92
CA LYS A 43 20.13 23.15 8.87
C LYS A 43 19.19 24.26 9.36
N PRO A 44 19.26 24.65 10.64
CA PRO A 44 18.50 25.78 11.16
C PRO A 44 18.81 27.05 10.37
N SER A 45 17.80 27.59 9.69
CA SER A 45 17.92 28.83 8.92
C SER A 45 16.54 29.46 8.73
N GLN A 46 16.53 30.78 8.50
CA GLN A 46 15.29 31.50 8.17
C GLN A 46 14.68 30.98 6.87
N HIS A 47 15.52 30.70 5.87
CA HIS A 47 15.10 30.19 4.58
C HIS A 47 14.37 28.84 4.69
N ARG A 48 14.92 27.91 5.49
CA ARG A 48 14.26 26.62 5.80
C ARG A 48 12.90 26.83 6.46
N MET A 49 12.80 27.77 7.39
CA MET A 49 11.53 28.09 8.07
C MET A 49 10.50 28.61 7.07
N ASP A 50 10.91 29.46 6.14
CA ASP A 50 10.01 30.00 5.13
C ASP A 50 9.58 28.94 4.11
N ILE A 51 10.44 27.97 3.78
CA ILE A 51 10.06 26.77 3.00
C ILE A 51 8.98 25.99 3.74
N LEU A 52 9.16 25.70 5.03
CA LEU A 52 8.16 25.00 5.85
C LEU A 52 6.82 25.73 5.90
N LYS A 53 6.83 27.05 6.16
CA LYS A 53 5.62 27.87 6.12
C LYS A 53 4.92 27.78 4.76
N TRP A 54 5.68 27.85 3.67
CA TRP A 54 5.13 27.78 2.32
C TRP A 54 4.43 26.44 2.07
N ILE A 55 5.05 25.31 2.45
CA ILE A 55 4.44 23.99 2.32
C ILE A 55 3.16 23.91 3.18
N CYS A 56 3.21 24.36 4.44
CA CYS A 56 2.06 24.34 5.34
C CYS A 56 0.89 25.20 4.82
N VAL A 57 1.16 26.41 4.32
CA VAL A 57 0.13 27.29 3.72
C VAL A 57 -0.48 26.66 2.48
N ARG A 58 0.31 25.93 1.69
CA ARG A 58 -0.20 25.22 0.52
C ARG A 58 -1.19 24.12 0.91
N ILE A 59 -0.89 23.36 1.96
CA ILE A 59 -1.80 22.30 2.46
C ILE A 59 -3.03 22.91 3.14
N CYS A 60 -2.84 23.98 3.93
CA CYS A 60 -3.90 24.62 4.69
C CYS A 60 -3.82 26.16 4.56
N PRO A 61 -4.59 26.77 3.63
CA PRO A 61 -4.52 28.20 3.35
C PRO A 61 -4.81 29.11 4.55
N SER A 62 -5.61 28.65 5.53
CA SER A 62 -5.93 29.41 6.75
C SER A 62 -4.69 29.70 7.62
N LEU A 63 -3.61 28.92 7.47
CA LEU A 63 -2.35 29.18 8.15
C LEU A 63 -1.67 30.47 7.67
N LYS A 64 -1.99 30.96 6.46
CA LYS A 64 -1.40 32.19 5.91
C LYS A 64 -1.73 33.40 6.78
N GLU A 65 -2.98 33.51 7.22
CA GLU A 65 -3.43 34.61 8.08
C GLU A 65 -2.79 34.51 9.47
N LYS A 66 -2.71 33.29 10.02
CA LYS A 66 -2.04 33.04 11.30
C LYS A 66 -0.56 33.43 11.28
N PHE A 67 0.18 33.01 10.24
CA PHE A 67 1.59 33.38 10.11
C PHE A 67 1.79 34.87 9.84
N SER A 68 0.83 35.54 9.18
CA SER A 68 0.88 36.98 8.93
C SER A 68 0.57 37.81 10.18
N ALA A 69 -0.27 37.28 11.08
CA ALA A 69 -0.60 37.90 12.36
C ALA A 69 0.57 37.82 13.36
N MET A 70 1.43 36.81 13.23
CA MET A 70 2.64 36.69 14.02
C MET A 70 3.68 37.72 13.56
N LYS A 71 4.27 38.44 14.51
CA LYS A 71 5.36 39.40 14.24
C LYS A 71 6.62 38.65 13.84
N SER A 72 7.49 39.29 13.05
CA SER A 72 8.78 38.73 12.62
C SER A 72 9.72 38.32 13.76
N SER A 73 9.51 38.83 14.97
CA SER A 73 10.26 38.46 16.18
C SER A 73 9.73 37.19 16.89
N GLN A 74 8.60 36.63 16.47
CA GLN A 74 7.92 35.51 17.13
C GLN A 74 8.23 34.15 16.47
N THR A 75 9.50 33.88 16.19
CA THR A 75 9.94 32.60 15.58
C THR A 75 9.49 31.38 16.39
N GLU A 76 9.45 31.49 17.73
CA GLU A 76 8.97 30.42 18.62
C GLU A 76 7.46 30.14 18.47
N GLU A 77 6.64 31.14 18.16
CA GLU A 77 5.19 30.94 17.95
C GLU A 77 4.93 30.25 16.61
N VAL A 78 5.68 30.63 15.57
CA VAL A 78 5.65 29.95 14.26
C VAL A 78 6.05 28.49 14.42
N VAL A 79 7.12 28.21 15.16
CA VAL A 79 7.57 26.84 15.42
C VAL A 79 6.47 26.04 16.12
N LYS A 80 5.82 26.61 17.15
CA LYS A 80 4.71 25.95 17.86
C LYS A 80 3.51 25.69 16.94
N GLU A 81 3.16 26.63 16.07
CA GLU A 81 2.04 26.47 15.15
C GLU A 81 2.32 25.40 14.09
N ILE A 82 3.53 25.38 13.51
CA ILE A 82 3.93 24.33 12.56
C ILE A 82 4.04 22.97 13.27
N THR A 83 4.52 22.92 14.51
CA THR A 83 4.59 21.67 15.30
C THR A 83 3.18 21.15 15.60
N ARG A 84 2.25 22.05 15.99
CA ARG A 84 0.84 21.72 16.20
C ARG A 84 0.22 21.17 14.91
N PHE A 85 0.42 21.86 13.80
CA PHE A 85 -0.08 21.42 12.50
C PHE A 85 0.49 20.04 12.10
N GLY A 86 1.80 19.83 12.24
CA GLY A 86 2.42 18.54 11.98
C GLY A 86 1.89 17.43 12.90
N HIS A 87 1.58 17.75 14.16
CA HIS A 87 0.98 16.82 15.11
C HIS A 87 -0.47 16.46 14.75
N GLU A 88 -1.29 17.45 14.38
CA GLU A 88 -2.67 17.23 13.92
C GLU A 88 -2.72 16.38 12.64
N MET A 89 -1.71 16.53 11.78
CA MET A 89 -1.51 15.70 10.58
C MET A 89 -0.84 14.35 10.86
N MET A 90 -0.56 14.02 12.12
CA MET A 90 0.12 12.78 12.56
C MET A 90 1.54 12.57 11.99
N LEU A 91 2.23 13.64 11.60
CA LEU A 91 3.58 13.60 11.02
C LEU A 91 4.69 13.76 12.08
N CYS A 92 4.38 14.40 13.21
CA CYS A 92 5.32 14.57 14.32
C CYS A 92 4.62 14.54 15.69
N LYS A 93 5.41 14.49 16.77
CA LYS A 93 4.89 14.60 18.13
C LYS A 93 4.55 16.05 18.48
N ALA A 94 3.72 16.26 19.51
CA ALA A 94 3.33 17.60 19.97
C ALA A 94 4.50 18.44 20.51
N ASP A 95 5.58 17.79 20.93
CA ASP A 95 6.80 18.36 21.49
C ASP A 95 8.00 18.35 20.53
N ASP A 96 7.81 17.90 19.28
CA ASP A 96 8.88 17.78 18.26
C ASP A 96 9.31 19.14 17.66
N GLN A 97 9.47 20.18 18.48
CA GLN A 97 9.89 21.51 18.02
C GLN A 97 11.30 21.51 17.41
N GLU A 98 12.19 20.64 17.88
CA GLU A 98 13.54 20.48 17.33
C GLU A 98 13.53 19.99 15.87
N LEU A 99 12.49 19.23 15.48
CA LEU A 99 12.25 18.84 14.09
C LEU A 99 11.98 20.08 13.24
N ILE A 100 11.13 20.98 13.74
CA ILE A 100 10.73 22.21 13.04
C ILE A 100 11.82 23.27 13.07
N LYS A 101 12.70 23.29 14.08
CA LYS A 101 13.86 24.21 14.16
C LYS A 101 15.04 23.79 13.28
N GLY A 102 15.11 22.52 12.87
CA GLY A 102 16.21 21.99 12.08
C GLY A 102 17.34 21.38 12.92
N CYS A 103 17.06 21.02 14.17
CA CYS A 103 18.04 20.43 15.10
C CYS A 103 17.92 18.91 15.20
N ALA A 104 16.87 18.31 14.64
CA ALA A 104 16.71 16.85 14.57
C ALA A 104 17.66 16.21 13.54
N THR A 105 17.74 14.87 13.53
CA THR A 105 18.54 14.15 12.54
C THR A 105 18.06 14.44 11.12
N SER A 106 19.00 14.60 10.17
CA SER A 106 18.69 14.95 8.78
C SER A 106 17.69 13.98 8.14
N LEU A 107 17.86 12.67 8.35
CA LEU A 107 16.88 11.67 7.90
C LEU A 107 15.45 11.94 8.42
N LYS A 108 15.27 12.26 9.71
CA LYS A 108 13.95 12.54 10.29
C LYS A 108 13.33 13.80 9.66
N GLN A 109 14.14 14.84 9.47
CA GLN A 109 13.69 16.09 8.84
C GLN A 109 13.26 15.89 7.38
N LEU A 110 14.04 15.13 6.62
CA LEU A 110 13.76 14.86 5.20
C LEU A 110 12.51 14.00 5.00
N LEU A 111 12.30 12.99 5.85
CA LEU A 111 11.08 12.18 5.82
C LEU A 111 9.84 13.03 6.13
N PHE A 112 9.91 13.88 7.15
CA PHE A 112 8.83 14.81 7.49
C PHE A 112 8.50 15.77 6.32
N LEU A 113 9.52 16.32 5.65
CA LEU A 113 9.32 17.18 4.49
C LEU A 113 8.74 16.41 3.29
N GLU A 114 9.18 15.18 3.06
CA GLU A 114 8.64 14.32 2.01
C GLU A 114 7.15 14.03 2.24
N GLU A 115 6.76 13.66 3.46
CA GLU A 115 5.37 13.39 3.82
C GLU A 115 4.49 14.64 3.67
N LEU A 116 4.96 15.81 4.12
CA LEU A 116 4.26 17.08 3.90
C LEU A 116 4.05 17.36 2.40
N LEU A 117 5.06 17.15 1.57
CA LEU A 117 4.97 17.39 0.13
C LEU A 117 4.05 16.39 -0.57
N MET A 118 3.98 15.14 -0.09
CA MET A 118 3.01 14.16 -0.57
C MET A 118 1.58 14.62 -0.32
N ILE A 119 1.28 15.10 0.89
CA ILE A 119 -0.04 15.66 1.24
C ILE A 119 -0.34 16.91 0.39
N ALA A 120 0.65 17.78 0.21
CA ALA A 120 0.51 18.96 -0.64
C ALA A 120 0.21 18.60 -2.12
N LYS A 121 0.69 17.44 -2.59
CA LYS A 121 0.36 16.90 -3.92
C LYS A 121 -1.11 16.57 -4.05
N ASP A 122 -1.64 15.85 -3.06
CA ASP A 122 -3.01 15.38 -3.08
C ASP A 122 -4.01 16.54 -3.00
N SER A 123 -3.62 17.63 -2.32
CA SER A 123 -4.40 18.88 -2.26
C SER A 123 -4.53 19.63 -3.61
N ASN A 124 -3.60 19.43 -4.56
CA ASN A 124 -3.71 20.05 -5.89
C ASN A 124 -4.77 19.36 -6.76
N TYR A 125 -5.00 18.05 -6.60
CA TYR A 125 -6.01 17.34 -7.42
C TYR A 125 -7.45 17.79 -7.12
N THR A 126 -7.69 18.34 -5.92
CA THR A 126 -9.00 18.90 -5.55
C THR A 126 -9.16 20.38 -5.94
N SER A 127 -8.07 21.07 -6.28
CA SER A 127 -8.07 22.54 -6.47
C SER A 127 -7.62 23.02 -7.85
N GLN A 128 -7.19 22.14 -8.75
CA GLN A 128 -6.76 22.51 -10.09
C GLN A 128 -7.89 22.54 -11.14
N GLU A 129 -9.13 22.19 -10.77
CA GLU A 129 -10.31 22.49 -11.56
C GLU A 129 -11.04 23.72 -10.98
N LYS A 130 -10.96 24.81 -11.76
CA LYS A 130 -11.84 25.99 -11.77
C LYS A 130 -11.49 27.14 -10.82
N SER A 131 -10.69 28.04 -11.39
CA SER A 131 -11.09 29.45 -11.48
C SER A 131 -12.57 29.57 -11.87
N GLY A 132 -13.36 30.23 -11.03
CA GLY A 132 -14.71 30.68 -11.36
C GLY A 132 -15.82 29.84 -10.72
N ASP A 133 -16.42 30.45 -9.71
CA ASP A 133 -17.68 30.09 -9.06
C ASP A 133 -17.64 29.00 -7.98
N ASP A 134 -18.10 29.42 -6.80
CA ASP A 134 -18.34 28.64 -5.60
C ASP A 134 -19.48 27.64 -5.87
N VAL A 135 -19.18 26.54 -6.55
CA VAL A 135 -20.14 25.45 -6.72
C VAL A 135 -20.26 24.73 -5.39
N ARG A 136 -21.25 25.19 -4.60
CA ARG A 136 -21.72 24.50 -3.39
C ARG A 136 -22.01 23.04 -3.73
N ASN A 137 -21.19 22.14 -3.18
CA ASN A 137 -21.41 20.69 -3.23
C ASN A 137 -22.82 20.27 -2.76
N GLU A 138 -23.54 21.14 -2.03
CA GLU A 138 -24.94 20.91 -1.66
C GLU A 138 -25.91 20.89 -2.85
N GLY A 139 -25.64 21.65 -3.91
CA GLY A 139 -26.49 21.66 -5.12
C GLY A 139 -26.42 20.35 -5.89
N LEU A 140 -25.20 19.83 -6.08
CA LEU A 140 -24.96 18.53 -6.71
C LEU A 140 -25.52 17.37 -5.88
N LEU A 141 -25.40 17.44 -4.55
CA LEU A 141 -25.99 16.43 -3.66
C LEU A 141 -27.53 16.50 -3.70
N GLY A 142 -28.10 17.71 -3.79
CA GLY A 142 -29.53 17.92 -3.96
C GLY A 142 -30.08 17.37 -5.28
N ASP A 143 -29.33 17.57 -6.37
CA ASP A 143 -29.70 17.03 -7.69
C ASP A 143 -29.56 15.50 -7.74
N LEU A 144 -28.51 14.93 -7.14
CA LEU A 144 -28.30 13.48 -7.09
C LEU A 144 -29.34 12.77 -6.20
N MET A 145 -29.78 13.44 -5.13
CA MET A 145 -30.80 12.95 -4.19
C MET A 145 -32.22 13.39 -4.57
N SER A 146 -32.39 14.01 -5.74
CA SER A 146 -33.70 14.40 -6.25
C SER A 146 -34.56 13.15 -6.51
N PRO A 147 -35.89 13.24 -6.29
CA PRO A 147 -36.78 12.11 -6.49
C PRO A 147 -36.79 11.57 -7.93
N ASP A 148 -36.35 12.38 -8.90
CA ASP A 148 -36.27 12.02 -10.32
C ASP A 148 -35.08 11.10 -10.63
N HIS A 149 -33.96 11.22 -9.89
CA HIS A 149 -32.73 10.44 -10.11
C HIS A 149 -32.53 9.31 -9.08
N LEU A 150 -33.36 9.27 -8.03
CA LEU A 150 -33.33 8.25 -7.00
C LEU A 150 -33.53 6.81 -7.52
N PRO A 151 -34.42 6.52 -8.49
CA PRO A 151 -34.60 5.17 -9.03
C PRO A 151 -33.35 4.65 -9.76
N ASP A 152 -32.69 5.51 -10.52
CA ASP A 152 -31.46 5.19 -11.26
C ASP A 152 -30.30 4.93 -10.30
N LEU A 153 -30.21 5.71 -9.22
CA LEU A 153 -29.24 5.51 -8.15
C LEU A 153 -29.46 4.18 -7.43
N ILE A 154 -30.71 3.82 -7.11
CA ILE A 154 -31.06 2.53 -6.51
C ILE A 154 -30.68 1.36 -7.44
N GLN A 155 -30.90 1.51 -8.74
CA GLN A 155 -30.54 0.50 -9.74
C GLN A 155 -29.01 0.34 -9.87
N LEU A 156 -28.25 1.44 -9.80
CA LEU A 156 -26.78 1.42 -9.78
C LEU A 156 -26.21 0.82 -8.50
N MET A 157 -26.87 1.05 -7.37
CA MET A 157 -26.50 0.47 -6.07
C MET A 157 -26.84 -1.01 -5.97
N ASN A 158 -27.67 -1.55 -6.86
CA ASN A 158 -28.11 -2.93 -6.82
C ASN A 158 -28.11 -3.59 -8.22
N PRO A 159 -26.94 -3.76 -8.85
CA PRO A 159 -26.87 -4.39 -10.16
C PRO A 159 -27.22 -5.88 -10.03
N VAL A 160 -28.33 -6.29 -10.65
CA VAL A 160 -28.69 -7.71 -10.79
C VAL A 160 -27.70 -8.35 -11.77
N CYS A 161 -26.64 -8.95 -11.24
CA CYS A 161 -25.65 -9.69 -12.02
C CYS A 161 -26.24 -10.99 -12.58
N THR A 162 -27.01 -10.92 -13.67
CA THR A 162 -27.24 -12.05 -14.58
C THR A 162 -27.26 -11.54 -16.02
N PRO A 163 -26.69 -12.28 -17.01
CA PRO A 163 -26.44 -13.72 -16.98
C PRO A 163 -24.95 -14.10 -17.10
N TRP A 164 -24.47 -14.94 -16.18
CA TRP A 164 -23.16 -15.57 -16.30
C TRP A 164 -23.17 -16.57 -17.48
N SER A 165 -22.13 -16.52 -18.31
CA SER A 165 -21.97 -17.41 -19.47
C SER A 165 -22.00 -18.88 -19.02
N ALA A 166 -22.59 -19.76 -19.84
CA ALA A 166 -22.84 -21.16 -19.50
C ALA A 166 -21.58 -21.90 -19.01
N HIS A 167 -20.42 -21.55 -19.56
CA HIS A 167 -19.08 -22.00 -19.15
C HIS A 167 -18.82 -21.84 -17.64
N ILE A 168 -19.16 -20.69 -17.04
CA ILE A 168 -18.85 -20.44 -15.62
C ILE A 168 -19.73 -21.30 -14.71
N ARG A 169 -20.93 -21.66 -15.16
CA ARG A 169 -21.85 -22.57 -14.46
C ARG A 169 -21.36 -24.02 -14.45
N GLU A 170 -20.59 -24.41 -15.46
CA GLU A 170 -19.99 -25.74 -15.55
C GLU A 170 -18.82 -25.87 -14.58
N HIS A 171 -17.95 -24.85 -14.51
CA HIS A 171 -16.83 -24.85 -13.57
C HIS A 171 -17.26 -24.92 -12.09
N LEU A 172 -18.39 -24.30 -11.75
CA LEU A 172 -18.95 -24.36 -10.39
C LEU A 172 -19.59 -25.72 -10.03
N ARG A 173 -19.94 -26.54 -11.03
CA ARG A 173 -20.51 -27.90 -10.80
C ARG A 173 -19.45 -29.00 -10.75
N VAL A 174 -18.26 -28.77 -11.28
CA VAL A 174 -17.17 -29.76 -11.35
C VAL A 174 -16.40 -29.91 -10.01
N SER A 175 -16.65 -29.06 -9.02
CA SER A 175 -16.01 -29.14 -7.69
C SER A 175 -16.72 -30.07 -6.68
N GLN A 176 -17.31 -31.18 -7.13
CA GLN A 176 -17.64 -32.34 -6.29
C GLN A 176 -16.99 -33.62 -6.85
N PRO A 177 -16.44 -34.51 -6.00
CA PRO A 177 -15.61 -35.61 -6.46
C PRO A 177 -16.47 -36.82 -6.85
N THR A 178 -16.40 -37.24 -8.11
CA THR A 178 -16.76 -38.62 -8.49
C THR A 178 -15.78 -39.18 -9.51
N GLN A 179 -15.38 -40.42 -9.25
CA GLN A 179 -14.51 -41.27 -10.05
C GLN A 179 -15.18 -41.64 -11.38
N SER A 180 -14.42 -41.74 -12.48
CA SER A 180 -14.37 -42.95 -13.34
C SER A 180 -13.46 -42.80 -14.57
N LYS A 181 -12.94 -43.96 -14.97
CA LYS A 181 -12.04 -44.30 -16.10
C LYS A 181 -12.58 -43.96 -17.48
N GLY A 182 -11.70 -43.83 -18.49
CA GLY A 182 -12.06 -44.19 -19.87
C GLY A 182 -11.22 -43.66 -21.04
N ASN A 183 -10.02 -44.23 -21.24
CA ASN A 183 -9.40 -44.67 -22.51
C ASN A 183 -9.77 -44.09 -23.91
N ARG A 184 -8.68 -43.86 -24.70
CA ARG A 184 -8.39 -44.19 -26.13
C ARG A 184 -8.76 -43.23 -27.27
N GLY A 185 -7.79 -43.10 -28.21
CA GLY A 185 -7.98 -42.95 -29.66
C GLY A 185 -7.21 -41.75 -30.26
N LYS A 186 -5.93 -41.85 -30.70
CA LYS A 186 -5.36 -42.39 -31.97
C LYS A 186 -5.75 -41.64 -33.26
N GLY A 187 -4.75 -41.24 -34.05
CA GLY A 187 -4.84 -40.81 -35.46
C GLY A 187 -3.84 -39.68 -35.76
N SER A 188 -2.59 -39.93 -36.15
CA SER A 188 -2.06 -40.42 -37.45
C SER A 188 -1.78 -39.29 -38.45
N ASP A 189 -0.49 -39.23 -38.82
CA ASP A 189 0.09 -38.94 -40.14
C ASP A 189 -0.09 -37.54 -40.74
N PHE A 190 1.04 -36.89 -41.11
CA PHE A 190 1.33 -36.51 -42.50
C PHE A 190 2.81 -36.09 -42.67
N ASN A 191 3.46 -36.76 -43.62
CA ASN A 191 4.77 -36.47 -44.22
C ASN A 191 4.83 -35.07 -44.86
N ASN A 192 6.00 -34.42 -44.90
CA ASN A 192 6.98 -34.51 -46.02
C ASN A 192 7.82 -33.21 -46.23
N SER A 193 9.11 -33.41 -46.54
CA SER A 193 9.95 -32.62 -47.49
C SER A 193 10.52 -31.22 -47.12
N SER A 194 11.79 -31.19 -46.66
CA SER A 194 13.05 -30.77 -47.37
C SER A 194 13.04 -29.61 -48.43
N PRO A 195 14.20 -29.04 -48.85
CA PRO A 195 15.14 -28.12 -48.17
C PRO A 195 15.56 -26.93 -49.10
N HIS A 196 16.70 -26.26 -48.81
CA HIS A 196 17.46 -25.25 -49.63
C HIS A 196 17.04 -23.76 -49.48
N HIS A 197 17.88 -22.71 -49.59
CA HIS A 197 19.27 -22.50 -50.04
C HIS A 197 19.78 -21.10 -49.59
N SER A 198 21.10 -20.98 -49.36
CA SER A 198 22.00 -19.85 -49.75
C SER A 198 22.04 -18.50 -49.02
N GLY A 199 23.27 -18.07 -48.66
CA GLY A 199 23.60 -16.66 -48.43
C GLY A 199 25.02 -16.40 -47.89
N LEU A 200 26.05 -16.65 -48.72
CA LEU A 200 27.49 -16.48 -48.43
C LEU A 200 27.91 -15.01 -48.20
N GLY A 201 28.90 -14.82 -47.32
CA GLY A 201 29.82 -13.68 -47.30
C GLY A 201 31.26 -14.18 -47.08
N LYS A 202 32.14 -13.92 -48.06
CA LYS A 202 33.50 -14.45 -48.25
C LYS A 202 34.53 -13.46 -47.69
N LEU A 203 35.67 -13.94 -47.14
CA LEU A 203 37.04 -13.40 -47.34
C LEU A 203 38.07 -14.08 -46.41
N GLY A 204 39.26 -14.42 -46.95
CA GLY A 204 40.50 -14.58 -46.18
C GLY A 204 41.25 -15.91 -46.37
N ASP A 205 41.94 -16.06 -47.49
CA ASP A 205 42.78 -17.22 -47.89
C ASP A 205 44.07 -17.42 -47.07
N GLY A 206 44.18 -16.79 -45.89
CA GLY A 206 45.23 -17.04 -44.90
C GLY A 206 44.81 -18.00 -43.79
N ASN A 207 43.53 -18.32 -43.72
CA ASN A 207 42.93 -19.14 -42.67
C ASN A 207 42.72 -20.60 -43.11
N LEU A 208 43.00 -20.96 -44.36
CA LEU A 208 42.66 -22.29 -44.90
C LEU A 208 43.52 -23.40 -44.25
N GLY A 209 44.81 -23.15 -44.05
CA GLY A 209 45.73 -24.08 -43.38
C GLY A 209 45.41 -24.26 -41.90
N GLU A 210 45.12 -23.17 -41.21
CA GLU A 210 44.76 -23.19 -39.78
C GLU A 210 43.35 -23.76 -39.57
N ALA A 211 42.40 -23.44 -40.46
CA ALA A 211 41.08 -24.04 -40.47
C ALA A 211 41.12 -25.51 -40.84
N THR A 212 42.00 -25.96 -41.75
CA THR A 212 42.14 -27.40 -42.05
C THR A 212 42.80 -28.15 -40.91
N ALA A 213 43.79 -27.57 -40.24
CA ALA A 213 44.38 -28.13 -39.03
C ALA A 213 43.36 -28.19 -37.88
N LEU A 214 42.58 -27.14 -37.68
CA LEU A 214 41.51 -27.08 -36.69
C LEU A 214 40.40 -28.07 -37.03
N MET A 215 40.00 -28.20 -38.30
CA MET A 215 39.02 -29.20 -38.75
C MET A 215 39.54 -30.61 -38.49
N GLN A 216 40.80 -30.93 -38.81
CA GLN A 216 41.40 -32.23 -38.51
C GLN A 216 41.49 -32.48 -36.99
N PHE A 217 41.85 -31.47 -36.20
CA PHE A 217 41.85 -31.57 -34.75
C PHE A 217 40.45 -31.83 -34.20
N THR A 218 39.43 -31.09 -34.68
CA THR A 218 38.03 -31.31 -34.30
C THR A 218 37.49 -32.65 -34.80
N GLN A 219 37.92 -33.12 -35.96
CA GLN A 219 37.56 -34.42 -36.53
C GLN A 219 38.12 -35.56 -35.65
N ASN A 220 39.39 -35.45 -35.24
CA ASN A 220 40.02 -36.40 -34.32
C ASN A 220 39.37 -36.36 -32.93
N ALA A 221 39.09 -35.17 -32.39
CA ALA A 221 38.40 -35.01 -31.12
C ALA A 221 36.96 -35.56 -31.17
N LEU A 222 36.26 -35.39 -32.29
CA LEU A 222 34.94 -35.98 -32.51
C LEU A 222 35.01 -37.51 -32.66
N GLU A 223 36.04 -38.06 -33.29
CA GLU A 223 36.26 -39.52 -33.34
C GLU A 223 36.60 -40.10 -31.96
N GLU A 224 37.35 -39.38 -31.14
CA GLU A 224 37.69 -39.76 -29.77
C GLU A 224 36.45 -39.71 -28.86
N LEU A 225 35.67 -38.61 -28.92
CA LEU A 225 34.37 -38.52 -28.23
C LEU A 225 33.39 -39.60 -28.71
N ARG A 226 33.44 -39.96 -30.00
CA ARG A 226 32.57 -40.99 -30.57
C ARG A 226 32.92 -42.39 -30.06
N LYS A 227 34.22 -42.70 -29.88
CA LYS A 227 34.69 -43.91 -29.20
C LYS A 227 34.31 -43.90 -27.71
N GLU A 228 34.38 -42.74 -27.05
CA GLU A 228 33.93 -42.58 -25.67
C GLU A 228 32.41 -42.76 -25.52
N CYS A 229 31.65 -42.50 -26.60
CA CYS A 229 30.22 -42.75 -26.71
C CYS A 229 29.84 -44.12 -27.30
N ASP A 230 30.76 -45.10 -27.40
CA ASP A 230 30.46 -46.45 -27.92
C ASP A 230 29.34 -47.15 -27.13
N PHE A 231 29.10 -46.75 -25.88
CA PHE A 231 27.98 -47.23 -25.06
C PHE A 231 26.58 -46.84 -25.57
N LEU A 232 26.47 -45.81 -26.43
CA LEU A 232 25.22 -45.37 -27.07
C LEU A 232 24.95 -46.11 -28.39
N GLN A 233 25.97 -46.78 -28.97
CA GLN A 233 25.82 -47.65 -30.14
C GLN A 233 25.42 -49.04 -29.66
N SER A 234 24.21 -49.16 -29.14
CA SER A 234 23.66 -50.40 -28.61
C SER A 234 23.78 -51.55 -29.62
N ASN A 235 24.56 -52.57 -29.25
CA ASN A 235 24.47 -53.92 -29.80
C ASN A 235 22.99 -54.39 -29.66
N PRO A 236 22.35 -54.94 -30.71
CA PRO A 236 20.88 -55.10 -30.75
C PRO A 236 20.30 -56.20 -29.83
N GLN A 237 20.99 -56.62 -28.77
CA GLN A 237 20.62 -57.78 -27.96
C GLN A 237 20.48 -57.57 -26.44
N SER A 238 20.54 -56.36 -25.90
CA SER A 238 20.20 -56.15 -24.47
C SER A 238 18.87 -55.40 -24.31
N SER A 239 17.89 -56.13 -23.80
CA SER A 239 16.58 -55.66 -23.36
C SER A 239 16.71 -54.62 -22.24
N GLY A 240 16.66 -53.36 -22.62
CA GLY A 240 16.43 -52.23 -21.72
C GLY A 240 16.05 -51.05 -22.61
N VAL A 241 14.93 -50.38 -22.32
CA VAL A 241 14.42 -49.26 -23.12
C VAL A 241 15.44 -48.12 -23.06
N SER A 242 16.43 -48.16 -23.96
CA SER A 242 17.35 -47.06 -24.19
C SER A 242 16.60 -46.05 -25.04
N LEU A 243 16.40 -44.84 -24.50
CA LEU A 243 15.95 -43.72 -25.31
C LEU A 243 16.97 -43.56 -26.44
N SER A 244 16.56 -43.82 -27.68
CA SER A 244 17.50 -43.76 -28.79
C SER A 244 18.12 -42.36 -28.81
N PRO A 245 19.43 -42.21 -29.01
CA PRO A 245 20.08 -40.89 -29.09
C PRO A 245 19.40 -39.97 -30.10
N CYS A 246 18.76 -40.54 -31.12
CA CYS A 246 17.93 -39.81 -32.07
C CYS A 246 16.63 -39.29 -31.44
N ALA A 247 15.93 -40.08 -30.62
CA ALA A 247 14.72 -39.63 -29.91
C ALA A 247 15.03 -38.49 -28.92
N LEU A 248 16.17 -38.56 -28.23
CA LEU A 248 16.59 -37.51 -27.30
C LEU A 248 17.01 -36.23 -28.02
N LYS A 249 17.75 -36.34 -29.15
CA LYS A 249 18.04 -35.20 -30.02
C LYS A 249 16.78 -34.55 -30.57
N VAL A 250 15.80 -35.35 -30.98
CA VAL A 250 14.50 -34.85 -31.45
C VAL A 250 13.78 -34.13 -30.33
N ALA A 251 13.67 -34.71 -29.12
CA ALA A 251 13.01 -34.07 -27.99
C ALA A 251 13.68 -32.74 -27.58
N ILE A 252 15.01 -32.69 -27.58
CA ILE A 252 15.76 -31.45 -27.29
C ILE A 252 15.53 -30.41 -28.39
N SER A 253 15.57 -30.81 -29.66
CA SER A 253 15.31 -29.92 -30.79
C SER A 253 13.88 -29.37 -30.76
N ASP A 254 12.91 -30.22 -30.45
CA ASP A 254 11.50 -29.85 -30.37
C ASP A 254 11.24 -28.90 -29.20
N MET A 255 11.87 -29.15 -28.06
CA MET A 255 11.84 -28.24 -26.91
C MET A 255 12.50 -26.90 -27.22
N ALA A 256 13.65 -26.88 -27.91
CA ALA A 256 14.31 -25.66 -28.33
C ALA A 256 13.43 -24.85 -29.33
N GLN A 257 12.73 -25.54 -30.22
CA GLN A 257 11.81 -24.92 -31.17
C GLN A 257 10.55 -24.38 -30.49
N LEU A 258 9.97 -25.11 -29.53
CA LEU A 258 8.86 -24.63 -28.69
C LEU A 258 9.27 -23.41 -27.87
N MET A 259 10.46 -23.44 -27.27
CA MET A 259 11.00 -22.30 -26.52
C MET A 259 11.21 -21.09 -27.43
N SER A 260 11.67 -21.30 -28.66
CA SER A 260 11.89 -20.21 -29.63
C SER A 260 10.57 -19.63 -30.13
N ALA A 261 9.60 -20.48 -30.49
CA ALA A 261 8.26 -20.06 -30.90
C ALA A 261 7.52 -19.34 -29.78
N PHE A 262 7.60 -19.88 -28.54
CA PHE A 262 7.07 -19.22 -27.36
C PHE A 262 7.75 -17.86 -27.13
N SER A 263 9.07 -17.78 -27.24
CA SER A 263 9.79 -16.51 -27.05
C SER A 263 9.41 -15.47 -28.10
N GLN A 264 9.16 -15.89 -29.33
CA GLN A 264 8.73 -15.02 -30.42
C GLN A 264 7.30 -14.52 -30.18
N VAL A 265 6.35 -15.41 -29.91
CA VAL A 265 4.95 -15.07 -29.58
C VAL A 265 4.89 -14.23 -28.30
N TYR A 266 5.73 -14.54 -27.31
CA TYR A 266 5.88 -13.70 -26.13
C TYR A 266 6.35 -12.31 -26.53
N SER A 267 7.38 -12.18 -27.36
CA SER A 267 7.95 -10.89 -27.75
C SER A 267 7.02 -10.05 -28.62
N THR A 268 6.20 -10.67 -29.50
CA THR A 268 5.30 -9.96 -30.43
C THR A 268 3.94 -9.66 -29.81
N ASP A 269 3.37 -10.63 -29.07
CA ASP A 269 1.96 -10.57 -28.71
C ASP A 269 1.79 -10.36 -27.22
N PHE A 270 2.55 -11.06 -26.36
CA PHE A 270 2.34 -11.02 -24.90
C PHE A 270 3.19 -9.99 -24.18
N LYS A 271 4.32 -9.55 -24.73
CA LYS A 271 5.28 -8.64 -24.10
C LYS A 271 4.61 -7.33 -23.72
N ASP A 272 3.75 -6.82 -24.60
CA ASP A 272 2.98 -5.60 -24.36
C ASP A 272 1.89 -5.78 -23.29
N TYR A 273 1.40 -7.00 -23.05
CA TYR A 273 0.45 -7.29 -21.96
C TYR A 273 1.16 -7.56 -20.63
N CYS A 274 2.31 -8.25 -20.64
CA CYS A 274 3.10 -8.55 -19.45
C CYS A 274 3.86 -7.32 -18.92
N GLN A 275 4.14 -6.33 -19.77
CA GLN A 275 4.77 -5.06 -19.41
C GLN A 275 3.77 -3.91 -19.23
N ARG A 276 2.45 -4.17 -19.35
CA ARG A 276 1.45 -3.16 -18.99
C ARG A 276 1.56 -2.88 -17.50
N ALA A 277 1.65 -1.60 -17.17
CA ALA A 277 1.44 -1.14 -15.81
C ALA A 277 0.07 -1.67 -15.33
N PRO A 278 -0.06 -2.03 -14.03
CA PRO A 278 -1.33 -2.45 -13.46
C PRO A 278 -2.44 -1.49 -13.89
N PRO A 279 -3.65 -1.98 -14.26
CA PRO A 279 -4.75 -1.10 -14.64
C PRO A 279 -4.96 -0.09 -13.53
N VAL A 280 -4.67 1.17 -13.85
CA VAL A 280 -4.80 2.28 -12.91
C VAL A 280 -6.28 2.42 -12.67
N LEU A 281 -6.71 2.12 -11.45
CA LEU A 281 -8.08 2.32 -11.01
C LEU A 281 -8.48 3.76 -11.33
N SER A 282 -9.61 3.94 -12.02
CA SER A 282 -10.09 5.26 -12.38
C SER A 282 -10.23 6.14 -11.13
N PRO A 283 -10.12 7.47 -11.23
CA PRO A 283 -10.26 8.38 -10.08
C PRO A 283 -11.55 8.15 -9.28
N SER A 284 -12.61 7.66 -9.93
CA SER A 284 -13.87 7.27 -9.29
C SER A 284 -13.72 6.11 -8.29
N ALA A 285 -12.79 5.18 -8.48
CA ALA A 285 -12.53 4.07 -7.55
C ALA A 285 -11.97 4.55 -6.21
N GLN A 286 -11.21 5.64 -6.21
CA GLN A 286 -10.70 6.27 -4.99
C GLN A 286 -11.85 6.87 -4.16
N VAL A 287 -12.89 7.39 -4.81
CA VAL A 287 -14.11 7.86 -4.13
C VAL A 287 -14.79 6.71 -3.40
N PHE A 288 -14.96 5.55 -4.05
CA PHE A 288 -15.53 4.37 -3.38
C PHE A 288 -14.67 3.87 -2.22
N GLN A 289 -13.34 3.88 -2.37
CA GLN A 289 -12.44 3.49 -1.29
C GLN A 289 -12.51 4.48 -0.12
N CYS A 290 -12.59 5.78 -0.41
CA CYS A 290 -12.72 6.83 0.60
C CYS A 290 -14.05 6.74 1.33
N VAL A 291 -15.17 6.59 0.61
CA VAL A 291 -16.50 6.39 1.20
C VAL A 291 -16.52 5.13 2.07
N HIS A 292 -15.97 4.02 1.58
CA HIS A 292 -15.87 2.79 2.36
C HIS A 292 -15.05 2.98 3.65
N GLN A 293 -13.90 3.66 3.57
CA GLN A 293 -13.08 3.95 4.76
C GLN A 293 -13.79 4.86 5.76
N LEU A 294 -14.49 5.88 5.28
CA LEU A 294 -15.23 6.82 6.13
C LEU A 294 -16.41 6.14 6.83
N LEU A 295 -17.14 5.30 6.10
CA LEU A 295 -18.28 4.55 6.62
C LEU A 295 -17.83 3.45 7.58
N HIS A 296 -16.70 2.80 7.31
CA HIS A 296 -16.07 1.87 8.23
C HIS A 296 -15.64 2.55 9.54
N ARG A 297 -15.04 3.75 9.46
CA ARG A 297 -14.63 4.52 10.63
C ARG A 297 -15.82 4.97 11.48
N CYS A 298 -16.90 5.42 10.84
CA CYS A 298 -18.16 5.76 11.51
C CYS A 298 -18.75 4.54 12.25
N ASN A 299 -18.76 3.36 11.62
CA ASN A 299 -19.21 2.14 12.28
C ASN A 299 -18.35 1.77 13.50
N MET A 300 -17.03 1.91 13.41
CA MET A 300 -16.13 1.67 14.55
C MET A 300 -16.38 2.64 15.71
N GLU A 301 -16.66 3.91 15.41
CA GLU A 301 -17.02 4.91 16.43
C GLU A 301 -18.36 4.60 17.09
N LEU A 302 -19.37 4.19 16.31
CA LEU A 302 -20.67 3.76 16.84
C LEU A 302 -20.53 2.53 17.75
N GLU A 303 -19.68 1.57 17.37
CA GLU A 303 -19.41 0.38 18.19
C GLU A 303 -18.68 0.76 19.49
N ALA A 304 -17.71 1.68 19.42
CA ALA A 304 -17.04 2.21 20.61
C ALA A 304 -18.01 2.95 21.55
N LEU A 305 -18.94 3.75 21.01
CA LEU A 305 -19.98 4.42 21.78
C LEU A 305 -20.97 3.43 22.41
N GLN A 306 -21.32 2.35 21.71
CA GLN A 306 -22.14 1.28 22.27
C GLN A 306 -21.44 0.61 23.46
N GLN A 307 -20.16 0.27 23.33
CA GLN A 307 -19.37 -0.31 24.42
C GLN A 307 -19.27 0.65 25.62
N LEU A 308 -19.12 1.95 25.38
CA LEU A 308 -19.13 2.97 26.43
C LEU A 308 -20.50 3.06 27.15
N SER A 309 -21.59 2.93 26.40
CA SER A 309 -22.95 2.91 26.96
C SER A 309 -23.18 1.65 27.81
N GLU A 310 -22.75 0.48 27.34
CA GLU A 310 -22.87 -0.77 28.08
C GLU A 310 -22.06 -0.77 29.37
N THR A 311 -20.81 -0.27 29.31
CA THR A 311 -19.96 -0.12 30.50
C THR A 311 -20.55 0.89 31.48
N SER A 312 -21.06 2.04 31.02
CA SER A 312 -21.78 3.01 31.86
C SER A 312 -23.02 2.41 32.54
N SER A 313 -23.82 1.64 31.79
CA SER A 313 -24.97 0.91 32.34
C SER A 313 -24.55 -0.11 33.40
N SER A 314 -23.46 -0.83 33.17
CA SER A 314 -22.88 -1.76 34.14
C SER A 314 -22.42 -1.04 35.42
N VAL A 315 -21.70 0.08 35.28
CA VAL A 315 -21.25 0.91 36.40
C VAL A 315 -22.44 1.49 37.17
N MET A 316 -23.49 1.95 36.50
CA MET A 316 -24.70 2.39 37.17
C MET A 316 -25.40 1.25 37.92
N LYS A 317 -25.43 0.04 37.36
CA LYS A 317 -26.01 -1.14 38.05
C LYS A 317 -25.19 -1.52 39.29
N THR A 318 -23.86 -1.49 39.22
CA THR A 318 -23.01 -1.77 40.38
C THR A 318 -23.14 -0.67 41.44
N MET A 319 -23.18 0.61 41.03
CA MET A 319 -23.43 1.72 41.93
C MET A 319 -24.79 1.60 42.63
N ARG A 320 -25.86 1.26 41.90
CA ARG A 320 -27.18 1.01 42.51
C ARG A 320 -27.16 -0.17 43.46
N ARG A 321 -26.43 -1.26 43.14
CA ARG A 321 -26.24 -2.38 44.07
C ARG A 321 -25.51 -1.95 45.33
N ILE A 322 -24.42 -1.18 45.21
CA ILE A 322 -23.66 -0.66 46.36
C ILE A 322 -24.52 0.32 47.18
N GLN A 323 -25.36 1.13 46.55
CA GLN A 323 -26.26 2.05 47.24
C GLN A 323 -27.39 1.31 47.95
N ALA A 324 -27.96 0.27 47.34
CA ALA A 324 -28.90 -0.62 48.00
C ALA A 324 -28.22 -1.33 49.17
N ASP A 325 -27.03 -1.88 48.98
CA ASP A 325 -26.27 -2.57 50.02
C ASP A 325 -25.91 -1.61 51.18
N ARG A 326 -25.47 -0.38 50.90
CA ARG A 326 -25.32 0.73 51.89
C ARG A 326 -26.61 1.06 52.65
N GLN A 327 -27.78 0.83 52.07
CA GLN A 327 -29.07 0.96 52.77
C GLN A 327 -29.40 -0.26 53.64
N TYR A 328 -28.74 -1.41 53.45
CA TYR A 328 -28.99 -2.67 54.18
C TYR A 328 -27.97 -3.00 55.28
N TRP A 329 -26.89 -2.23 55.48
CA TRP A 329 -25.81 -2.55 56.44
C TRP A 329 -26.17 -2.46 57.94
N ALA A 330 -27.44 -2.30 58.32
CA ALA A 330 -27.88 -2.61 59.68
C ALA A 330 -29.36 -3.01 59.72
N LYS A 331 -29.67 -4.26 59.36
CA LYS A 331 -30.95 -4.94 59.67
C LYS A 331 -32.22 -4.31 59.06
N GLY A 332 -32.18 -3.83 57.82
CA GLY A 332 -33.39 -3.64 57.01
C GLY A 332 -34.34 -2.50 57.41
N GLU A 333 -33.98 -1.68 58.41
CA GLU A 333 -34.68 -0.43 58.71
C GLU A 333 -33.72 0.75 58.58
N LYS A 334 -34.23 1.85 58.01
CA LYS A 334 -33.48 3.08 57.76
C LYS A 334 -33.29 3.86 59.08
N GLN A 335 -32.46 3.36 59.98
CA GLN A 335 -32.08 4.10 61.17
C GLN A 335 -31.16 5.24 60.76
N THR A 336 -31.69 6.46 60.76
CA THR A 336 -30.85 7.64 60.61
C THR A 336 -29.98 7.78 61.87
N LEU A 337 -28.85 8.48 61.75
CA LEU A 337 -27.92 8.70 62.87
C LEU A 337 -28.63 9.34 64.09
N SER A 338 -29.72 10.07 63.85
CA SER A 338 -30.63 10.60 64.86
C SER A 338 -31.35 9.50 65.65
N ASP A 339 -31.88 8.47 64.97
CA ASP A 339 -32.64 7.39 65.61
C ASP A 339 -31.73 6.52 66.50
N GLN A 340 -30.47 6.31 66.08
CA GLN A 340 -29.46 5.61 66.87
C GLN A 340 -29.05 6.42 68.11
N LEU A 341 -28.89 7.74 67.98
CA LEU A 341 -28.60 8.64 69.10
C LEU A 341 -29.76 8.68 70.10
N GLU A 342 -31.00 8.67 69.61
CA GLU A 342 -32.20 8.66 70.45
C GLU A 342 -32.38 7.32 71.17
N SER A 343 -32.11 6.20 70.50
CA SER A 343 -32.04 4.87 71.13
C SER A 343 -30.96 4.78 72.21
N LEU A 344 -29.78 5.34 71.95
CA LEU A 344 -28.68 5.36 72.91
C LEU A 344 -28.99 6.26 74.11
N ARG A 345 -29.60 7.43 73.87
CA ARG A 345 -30.10 8.33 74.91
C ARG A 345 -31.12 7.63 75.79
N ASN A 346 -32.10 6.95 75.20
CA ASN A 346 -33.15 6.24 75.93
C ASN A 346 -32.59 5.07 76.76
N ARG A 347 -31.58 4.36 76.24
CA ARG A 347 -30.82 3.35 76.99
C ARG A 347 -30.07 3.96 78.16
N TYR A 348 -29.43 5.12 77.97
CA TYR A 348 -28.68 5.80 79.02
C TYR A 348 -29.61 6.33 80.11
N THR A 349 -30.77 6.88 79.75
CA THR A 349 -31.79 7.31 80.73
C THR A 349 -32.38 6.12 81.50
N ALA A 350 -32.59 4.97 80.85
CA ALA A 350 -33.05 3.75 81.52
C ALA A 350 -31.98 3.17 82.47
N PHE A 351 -30.70 3.34 82.13
CA PHE A 351 -29.58 2.95 82.98
C PHE A 351 -29.44 3.88 84.19
N LEU A 352 -29.61 5.19 83.99
CA LEU A 352 -29.63 6.18 85.06
C LEU A 352 -30.83 5.99 85.98
N SER A 353 -32.02 5.65 85.46
CA SER A 353 -33.21 5.38 86.29
C SER A 353 -33.09 4.10 87.11
N HIS A 354 -32.36 3.08 86.62
CA HIS A 354 -32.03 1.88 87.40
C HIS A 354 -30.97 2.10 88.49
N HIS A 355 -30.19 3.19 88.39
CA HIS A 355 -29.14 3.52 89.36
C HIS A 355 -29.53 4.63 90.35
N HIS A 356 -30.77 5.14 90.29
CA HIS A 356 -31.30 6.18 91.19
C HIS A 356 -32.50 5.74 92.02
N SER A 357 -32.70 4.42 92.19
CA SER A 357 -33.68 3.85 93.13
C SER A 357 -33.03 3.23 94.35
#